data_AF-A0AAV6YSM4-F1
#
_entry.id   AF-A0AAV6YSM4-F1
#
_cell.length_a   1.000
_cell.length_b   1.000
_cell.length_c   1.000
_cell.angle_alpha   90.00
_cell.angle_beta   90.00
_cell.angle_gamma   90.00
#
_symmetry.space_group_name_H-M   'P 1'
#
loop_
_entity.id
_entity.type
_entity.pdbx_description
1 polymer ?
#
loop_
_entity_poly.entity_id
_entity_poly.type
_entity_poly.pdbx_seq_one_letter_code
_entity_poly.pdbx_strand_id
1 'polypeptide(L)'
;MMKIHVLLLCFLLGLSLAVPIDRAPPKKEPEPPAETADTGLHYDRYLREIIDELETDNHFREKLQAANADDIKNGKLSKELDFVSHNVRTKLDELKRQEVSRLRMLIKAKMDATMEENVQIDHLALLKQFEHLDPQNQHTFEARDLELLIQAATKDLENYDAARHEEFKRYEMMKEHERREYLKSLDEDKRRMEEAHYEEMKRKHREHPKVNVPGSKDQLKEVWQETDGLDPNDFNPKTFFKLHDTNGDGVLDEQELEALFTKE
;
A
#
# COMPACT_ATOMS: atom_id res chain seq x y z
N MET A 1 -51.94 -60.23 17.38
CA MET A 1 -51.66 -58.78 17.42
C MET A 1 -50.32 -58.38 18.08
N MET A 2 -49.45 -59.30 18.54
CA MET A 2 -48.17 -58.92 19.18
C MET A 2 -47.01 -58.61 18.21
N LYS A 3 -47.05 -59.08 16.96
CA LYS A 3 -45.92 -58.92 16.02
C LYS A 3 -45.79 -57.50 15.43
N ILE A 4 -46.88 -56.75 15.37
CA ILE A 4 -46.91 -55.39 14.80
C ILE A 4 -46.38 -54.36 15.82
N HIS A 5 -46.63 -54.57 17.11
CA HIS A 5 -46.12 -53.68 18.17
C HIS A 5 -44.62 -53.83 18.41
N VAL A 6 -44.06 -55.02 18.22
CA VAL A 6 -42.59 -55.24 18.32
C VAL A 6 -41.86 -54.53 17.16
N LEU A 7 -42.44 -54.52 15.96
CA LEU A 7 -41.87 -53.84 14.80
C LEU A 7 -41.91 -52.31 14.93
N LEU A 8 -42.96 -51.77 15.56
CA LEU A 8 -43.08 -50.33 15.85
C LEU A 8 -42.11 -49.87 16.96
N LEU A 9 -41.88 -50.72 17.97
CA LEU A 9 -40.94 -50.42 19.07
C LEU A 9 -39.48 -50.39 18.60
N CYS A 10 -39.10 -51.28 17.67
CA CYS A 10 -37.76 -51.28 17.07
C CYS A 10 -37.52 -50.05 16.18
N PHE A 11 -38.56 -49.50 15.53
CA PHE A 11 -38.42 -48.30 14.70
C PHE A 11 -38.22 -47.03 15.54
N LEU A 12 -38.83 -46.96 16.73
CA LEU A 12 -38.68 -45.83 17.66
C LEU A 12 -37.31 -45.80 18.36
N LEU A 13 -36.69 -46.95 18.60
CA LEU A 13 -35.34 -47.04 19.19
C LEU A 13 -34.21 -46.77 18.18
N GLY A 14 -34.49 -46.78 16.87
CA GLY A 14 -33.50 -46.51 15.82
C GLY A 14 -33.21 -45.02 15.57
N LEU A 15 -33.99 -44.10 16.15
CA LEU A 15 -33.87 -42.65 15.92
C LEU A 15 -33.04 -41.91 16.98
N SER A 16 -32.59 -42.57 18.05
CA SER A 16 -31.85 -41.92 19.16
C SER A 16 -30.33 -42.11 19.12
N LEU A 17 -29.77 -42.75 18.08
CA LEU A 17 -28.33 -42.83 17.86
C LEU A 17 -27.89 -41.81 16.80
N ALA A 18 -28.04 -40.52 17.14
CA ALA A 18 -27.29 -39.48 16.45
C ALA A 18 -25.84 -39.58 16.91
N VAL A 19 -24.97 -40.11 16.05
CA VAL A 19 -23.52 -40.06 16.25
C VAL A 19 -23.13 -38.58 16.38
N PRO A 20 -22.38 -38.17 17.43
CA PRO A 20 -21.89 -36.81 17.51
C PRO A 20 -20.98 -36.59 16.31
N ILE A 21 -21.39 -35.67 15.43
CA ILE A 21 -20.53 -35.15 14.38
C ILE A 21 -19.41 -34.41 15.10
N ASP A 22 -18.23 -35.02 15.16
CA ASP A 22 -17.00 -34.33 15.52
C ASP A 22 -16.83 -33.20 14.51
N ARG A 23 -17.15 -31.97 14.93
CA ARG A 23 -16.81 -30.78 14.18
C ARG A 23 -15.30 -30.67 14.27
N ALA A 24 -14.62 -31.00 13.19
CA ALA A 24 -13.20 -30.69 13.02
C ALA A 24 -12.98 -29.22 13.43
N PRO A 25 -11.88 -28.90 14.14
CA PRO A 25 -11.56 -27.53 14.46
C PRO A 25 -11.57 -26.71 13.16
N PRO A 26 -12.09 -25.47 13.18
CA PRO A 26 -12.13 -24.64 11.99
C PRO A 26 -10.72 -24.61 11.41
N LYS A 27 -10.58 -25.05 10.16
CA LYS A 27 -9.35 -24.81 9.39
C LYS A 27 -9.14 -23.31 9.47
N LYS A 28 -8.06 -22.89 10.14
CA LYS A 28 -7.54 -21.53 10.00
C LYS A 28 -7.37 -21.32 8.50
N GLU A 29 -8.24 -20.53 7.92
CA GLU A 29 -7.96 -19.96 6.61
C GLU A 29 -6.59 -19.27 6.74
N PRO A 30 -5.68 -19.50 5.78
CA PRO A 30 -4.43 -18.76 5.80
C PRO A 30 -4.80 -17.27 5.84
N GLU A 31 -4.33 -16.56 6.86
CA GLU A 31 -4.48 -15.12 6.93
C GLU A 31 -4.07 -14.53 5.58
N PRO A 32 -4.86 -13.60 5.02
CA PRO A 32 -4.44 -12.92 3.80
C PRO A 32 -3.04 -12.35 4.07
N PRO A 33 -2.07 -12.56 3.16
CA PRO A 33 -0.74 -11.99 3.35
C PRO A 33 -0.91 -10.50 3.63
N ALA A 34 -0.22 -10.01 4.66
CA ALA A 34 -0.24 -8.62 5.08
C ALA A 34 -0.33 -7.71 3.86
N GLU A 35 -1.26 -6.76 3.84
CA GLU A 35 -1.41 -5.80 2.75
C GLU A 35 -0.10 -5.03 2.60
N THR A 36 0.79 -5.56 1.78
CA THR A 36 2.04 -4.91 1.43
C THR A 36 1.65 -3.65 0.70
N ALA A 37 2.10 -2.48 1.16
CA ALA A 37 1.71 -1.17 0.65
C ALA A 37 1.67 -1.16 -0.89
N ASP A 38 0.51 -1.38 -1.51
CA ASP A 38 0.42 -1.53 -2.95
C ASP A 38 0.67 -0.16 -3.57
N THR A 39 1.78 -0.04 -4.29
CA THR A 39 2.19 1.20 -4.97
C THR A 39 1.17 1.61 -6.04
N GLY A 40 0.22 0.74 -6.39
CA GLY A 40 -0.78 0.95 -7.43
C GLY A 40 -0.22 0.72 -8.84
N LEU A 41 1.04 0.28 -8.95
CA LEU A 41 1.71 -0.02 -10.20
C LEU A 41 1.43 -1.47 -10.61
N HIS A 42 1.04 -1.70 -11.86
CA HIS A 42 0.73 -3.05 -12.37
C HIS A 42 1.94 -4.00 -12.50
N TYR A 43 3.16 -3.50 -12.27
CA TYR A 43 4.43 -4.21 -12.23
C TYR A 43 5.14 -4.06 -10.86
N ASP A 44 4.43 -3.59 -9.83
CA ASP A 44 4.98 -3.41 -8.47
C ASP A 44 5.65 -4.69 -7.95
N ARG A 45 5.00 -5.85 -8.13
CA ARG A 45 5.58 -7.15 -7.77
C ARG A 45 6.93 -7.40 -8.44
N TYR A 46 7.03 -7.14 -9.75
CA TYR A 46 8.28 -7.32 -10.50
C TYR A 46 9.38 -6.37 -10.03
N LEU A 47 9.01 -5.11 -9.76
CA LEU A 47 9.92 -4.11 -9.20
C LEU A 47 10.49 -4.57 -7.84
N ARG A 48 9.64 -5.07 -6.94
CA ARG A 48 10.06 -5.58 -5.63
C ARG A 48 10.95 -6.80 -5.73
N GLU A 49 10.55 -7.79 -6.53
CA GLU A 49 11.35 -9.01 -6.72
C GLU A 49 12.75 -8.68 -7.26
N ILE A 50 12.89 -7.67 -8.13
CA ILE A 50 14.19 -7.18 -8.59
C ILE A 50 14.97 -6.51 -7.46
N ILE A 51 14.34 -5.61 -6.70
CA ILE A 51 15.01 -4.90 -5.60
C ILE A 51 15.49 -5.89 -4.55
N ASP A 52 14.62 -6.82 -4.11
CA ASP A 52 14.95 -7.85 -3.12
C ASP A 52 16.15 -8.68 -3.56
N GLU A 53 16.18 -9.11 -4.83
CA GLU A 53 17.29 -9.88 -5.38
C GLU A 53 18.58 -9.05 -5.47
N LEU A 54 18.49 -7.77 -5.84
CA LEU A 54 19.63 -6.86 -5.87
C LEU A 54 20.19 -6.54 -4.47
N GLU A 55 19.34 -6.51 -3.44
CA GLU A 55 19.74 -6.29 -2.04
C GLU A 55 20.49 -7.48 -1.42
N THR A 56 20.37 -8.67 -2.01
CA THR A 56 21.16 -9.85 -1.60
C THR A 56 22.66 -9.64 -1.86
N ASP A 57 23.03 -8.82 -2.85
CA ASP A 57 24.41 -8.51 -3.18
C ASP A 57 24.94 -7.38 -2.30
N ASN A 58 25.97 -7.67 -1.49
CA ASN A 58 26.53 -6.69 -0.56
C ASN A 58 27.08 -5.44 -1.27
N HIS A 59 27.73 -5.59 -2.44
CA HIS A 59 28.31 -4.48 -3.17
C HIS A 59 27.20 -3.55 -3.69
N PHE A 60 26.16 -4.13 -4.30
CA PHE A 60 25.05 -3.36 -4.82
C PHE A 60 24.26 -2.67 -3.69
N ARG A 61 24.03 -3.36 -2.56
CA ARG A 61 23.33 -2.79 -1.40
C ARG A 61 24.03 -1.55 -0.83
N GLU A 62 25.36 -1.57 -0.73
CA GLU A 62 26.13 -0.40 -0.28
C GLU A 62 25.98 0.78 -1.24
N LYS A 63 25.97 0.53 -2.55
CA LYS A 63 25.73 1.55 -3.58
C LYS A 63 24.31 2.10 -3.52
N LEU A 64 23.32 1.23 -3.28
CA LEU A 64 21.92 1.63 -3.12
C LEU A 64 21.74 2.55 -1.91
N GLN A 65 22.36 2.23 -0.78
CA GLN A 65 22.29 3.03 0.46
C GLN A 65 23.04 4.37 0.37
N ALA A 66 24.13 4.43 -0.40
CA ALA A 66 24.92 5.64 -0.57
C ALA A 66 24.39 6.57 -1.68
N ALA A 67 23.51 6.08 -2.57
CA ALA A 67 23.01 6.85 -3.70
C ALA A 67 21.90 7.84 -3.28
N ASN A 68 21.97 9.05 -3.84
CA ASN A 68 20.89 10.03 -3.72
C ASN A 68 19.73 9.67 -4.65
N ALA A 69 18.52 10.13 -4.33
CA ALA A 69 17.33 9.91 -5.17
C ALA A 69 17.54 10.34 -6.64
N ASP A 70 18.21 11.48 -6.86
CA ASP A 70 18.51 11.97 -8.21
C ASP A 70 19.51 11.07 -8.95
N ASP A 71 20.51 10.52 -8.26
CA ASP A 71 21.49 9.61 -8.85
C ASP A 71 20.85 8.28 -9.29
N ILE A 72 19.85 7.80 -8.54
CA ILE A 72 19.05 6.62 -8.88
C ILE A 72 18.21 6.89 -10.13
N LYS A 73 17.51 8.04 -10.19
CA LYS A 73 16.71 8.46 -11.35
C LYS A 73 17.54 8.63 -12.62
N ASN A 74 18.77 9.14 -12.49
CA ASN A 74 19.67 9.41 -13.61
C ASN A 74 20.40 8.18 -14.17
N GLY A 75 20.07 6.96 -13.71
CA GLY A 75 20.63 5.71 -14.25
C GLY A 75 22.09 5.43 -13.86
N LYS A 76 22.63 6.15 -12.86
CA LYS A 76 24.00 5.88 -12.36
C LYS A 76 24.09 4.52 -11.67
N LEU A 77 23.05 4.14 -10.95
CA LEU A 77 22.92 2.84 -10.28
C LEU A 77 22.89 1.68 -11.27
N SER A 78 22.28 1.89 -12.44
CA SER A 78 22.16 0.87 -13.48
C SER A 78 23.51 0.35 -13.99
N LYS A 79 24.55 1.19 -13.98
CA LYS A 79 25.91 0.78 -14.40
C LYS A 79 26.60 -0.12 -13.39
N GLU A 80 26.21 -0.04 -12.12
CA GLU A 80 26.77 -0.90 -11.07
C GLU A 80 26.27 -2.35 -11.17
N LEU A 81 25.18 -2.57 -11.93
CA LEU A 81 24.66 -3.90 -12.24
C LEU A 81 25.72 -4.79 -12.93
N ASP A 82 26.68 -4.18 -13.62
CA ASP A 82 27.73 -4.92 -14.31
C ASP A 82 28.71 -5.65 -13.36
N PHE A 83 28.79 -5.20 -12.11
CA PHE A 83 29.68 -5.75 -11.08
C PHE A 83 28.98 -6.74 -10.15
N VAL A 84 27.67 -6.94 -10.35
CA VAL A 84 26.86 -7.83 -9.52
C VAL A 84 27.21 -9.30 -9.78
N SER A 85 27.10 -10.12 -8.73
CA SER A 85 27.39 -11.54 -8.78
C SER A 85 26.59 -12.28 -9.87
N HIS A 86 27.17 -13.37 -10.39
CA HIS A 86 26.53 -14.14 -11.47
C HIS A 86 25.21 -14.80 -11.05
N ASN A 87 25.08 -15.19 -9.78
CA ASN A 87 23.85 -15.81 -9.27
C ASN A 87 22.68 -14.84 -9.32
N VAL A 88 22.90 -13.61 -8.85
CA VAL A 88 21.92 -12.52 -8.90
C VAL A 88 21.57 -12.20 -10.35
N ARG A 89 22.55 -12.07 -11.25
CA ARG A 89 22.29 -11.89 -12.69
C ARG A 89 21.41 -12.99 -13.29
N THR A 90 21.73 -14.26 -13.01
CA THR A 90 20.94 -15.40 -13.50
C THR A 90 19.50 -15.32 -12.99
N LYS A 91 19.31 -14.87 -11.75
CA LYS A 91 17.99 -14.71 -11.15
C LYS A 91 17.23 -13.53 -11.74
N LEU A 92 17.88 -12.39 -11.99
CA LEU A 92 17.30 -11.24 -12.67
C LEU A 92 16.87 -11.58 -14.11
N ASP A 93 17.67 -12.35 -14.84
CA ASP A 93 17.31 -12.84 -16.17
C ASP A 93 16.02 -13.69 -16.12
N GLU A 94 15.89 -14.54 -15.11
CA GLU A 94 14.69 -15.36 -14.90
C GLU A 94 13.47 -14.51 -14.54
N LEU A 95 13.63 -13.53 -13.64
CA LEU A 95 12.56 -12.58 -13.29
C LEU A 95 12.06 -11.82 -14.53
N LYS A 96 12.98 -11.33 -15.37
CA LYS A 96 12.63 -10.66 -16.62
C LYS A 96 11.83 -11.57 -17.56
N ARG A 97 12.23 -12.84 -17.69
CA ARG A 97 11.50 -13.81 -18.53
C ARG A 97 10.10 -14.11 -18.01
N GLN A 98 9.95 -14.19 -16.70
CA GLN A 98 8.65 -14.38 -16.05
C GLN A 98 7.75 -13.17 -16.31
N GLU A 99 8.28 -11.95 -16.17
CA GLU A 99 7.53 -10.74 -16.44
C GLU A 99 7.13 -10.62 -17.91
N VAL A 100 8.05 -10.85 -18.85
CA VAL A 100 7.74 -10.85 -20.29
C VAL A 100 6.66 -11.90 -20.61
N SER A 101 6.72 -13.08 -19.98
CA SER A 101 5.71 -14.13 -20.16
C SER A 101 4.34 -13.69 -19.62
N ARG A 102 4.31 -13.03 -18.46
CA ARG A 102 3.10 -12.43 -17.88
C ARG A 102 2.50 -11.38 -18.83
N LEU A 103 3.30 -10.46 -19.35
CA LEU A 103 2.85 -9.43 -20.27
C LEU A 103 2.30 -10.01 -21.58
N ARG A 104 2.93 -11.07 -22.10
CA ARG A 104 2.41 -11.81 -23.27
C ARG A 104 1.04 -12.44 -22.99
N MET A 105 0.84 -13.02 -21.80
CA MET A 105 -0.47 -13.55 -21.40
C MET A 105 -1.53 -12.45 -21.29
N LEU A 106 -1.18 -11.29 -20.71
CA LEU A 106 -2.10 -10.14 -20.61
C LEU A 106 -2.48 -9.60 -21.98
N ILE A 107 -1.52 -9.46 -22.89
CA ILE A 107 -1.77 -9.10 -24.29
C ILE A 107 -2.73 -10.10 -24.91
N LYS A 108 -2.46 -11.40 -24.78
CA LYS A 108 -3.30 -12.46 -25.34
C LYS A 108 -4.74 -12.38 -24.79
N ALA A 109 -4.90 -12.29 -23.48
CA ALA A 109 -6.21 -12.20 -22.84
C ALA A 109 -6.99 -10.95 -23.27
N LYS A 110 -6.31 -9.80 -23.42
CA LYS A 110 -6.91 -8.57 -23.94
C LYS A 110 -7.42 -8.75 -25.37
N MET A 111 -6.63 -9.41 -26.23
CA MET A 111 -7.00 -9.66 -27.63
C MET A 111 -8.17 -10.65 -27.75
N ASP A 112 -8.14 -11.74 -26.97
CA ASP A 112 -9.23 -12.72 -26.90
C ASP A 112 -10.55 -12.05 -26.48
N ALA A 113 -10.48 -11.04 -25.60
CA ALA A 113 -11.64 -10.26 -25.17
C ALA A 113 -12.16 -9.25 -26.23
N THR A 114 -11.30 -8.73 -27.12
CA THR A 114 -11.68 -7.72 -28.12
C THR A 114 -12.13 -8.27 -29.48
N MET A 115 -12.13 -9.60 -29.67
CA MET A 115 -12.65 -10.29 -30.86
C MET A 115 -12.00 -9.88 -32.20
N GLU A 116 -10.76 -10.31 -32.47
CA GLU A 116 -10.23 -10.42 -33.85
C GLU A 116 -9.45 -11.73 -34.02
N GLU A 117 -10.15 -12.81 -34.38
CA GLU A 117 -9.64 -14.20 -34.41
C GLU A 117 -8.54 -14.49 -35.45
N ASN A 118 -8.09 -13.55 -36.29
CA ASN A 118 -7.19 -13.88 -37.41
C ASN A 118 -6.22 -12.78 -37.84
N VAL A 119 -5.81 -11.86 -36.96
CA VAL A 119 -4.72 -10.92 -37.28
C VAL A 119 -3.39 -11.51 -36.82
N GLN A 120 -2.39 -11.58 -37.70
CA GLN A 120 -1.00 -11.83 -37.28
C GLN A 120 -0.55 -10.66 -36.41
N ILE A 121 -0.55 -10.88 -35.11
CA ILE A 121 -0.20 -9.86 -34.13
C ILE A 121 1.32 -9.82 -33.98
N ASP A 122 1.88 -8.63 -34.19
CA ASP A 122 3.27 -8.36 -33.82
C ASP A 122 3.36 -8.18 -32.30
N HIS A 123 3.58 -9.30 -31.59
CA HIS A 123 3.77 -9.30 -30.13
C HIS A 123 4.89 -8.36 -29.70
N LEU A 124 5.91 -8.15 -30.54
CA LEU A 124 7.01 -7.23 -30.24
C LEU A 124 6.51 -5.77 -30.25
N ALA A 125 5.66 -5.40 -31.21
CA ALA A 125 5.07 -4.07 -31.25
C ALA A 125 4.16 -3.78 -30.05
N LEU A 126 3.46 -4.79 -29.54
CA LEU A 126 2.62 -4.64 -28.36
C LEU A 126 3.45 -4.56 -27.07
N LEU A 127 4.57 -5.28 -26.99
CA LEU A 127 5.49 -5.17 -25.85
C LEU A 127 6.10 -3.77 -25.73
N LYS A 128 6.25 -3.02 -26.83
CA LYS A 128 6.68 -1.61 -26.80
C LYS A 128 5.73 -0.68 -26.04
N GLN A 129 4.50 -1.10 -25.75
CA GLN A 129 3.56 -0.32 -24.94
C GLN A 129 3.96 -0.31 -23.45
N PHE A 130 4.74 -1.30 -23.02
CA PHE A 130 5.26 -1.35 -21.65
C PHE A 130 6.59 -0.61 -21.60
N GLU A 131 6.61 0.54 -20.91
CA GLU A 131 7.77 1.43 -20.86
C GLU A 131 8.91 0.90 -19.95
N HIS A 132 8.63 -0.08 -19.09
CA HIS A 132 9.55 -0.56 -18.04
C HIS A 132 10.46 -1.73 -18.45
N LEU A 133 10.48 -2.13 -19.73
CA LEU A 133 11.31 -3.23 -20.26
C LEU A 133 11.89 -2.86 -21.62
N ASP A 134 13.10 -3.34 -21.95
CA ASP A 134 13.64 -3.20 -23.30
C ASP A 134 13.00 -4.24 -24.26
N PRO A 135 12.27 -3.82 -25.32
CA PRO A 135 11.69 -4.75 -26.29
C PRO A 135 12.73 -5.51 -27.12
N GLN A 136 13.94 -4.95 -27.29
CA GLN A 136 15.00 -5.55 -28.12
C GLN A 136 15.65 -6.75 -27.43
N ASN A 137 15.70 -6.76 -26.11
CA ASN A 137 16.27 -7.84 -25.31
C ASN A 137 15.19 -8.42 -24.40
N GLN A 138 14.75 -9.65 -24.65
CA GLN A 138 13.64 -10.26 -23.90
C GLN A 138 14.07 -11.29 -22.87
N HIS A 139 15.35 -11.65 -22.86
CA HIS A 139 15.82 -12.86 -22.17
C HIS A 139 16.94 -12.61 -21.16
N THR A 140 17.57 -11.44 -21.23
CA THR A 140 18.66 -11.03 -20.35
C THR A 140 18.32 -9.67 -19.76
N PHE A 141 18.52 -9.51 -18.45
CA PHE A 141 18.30 -8.28 -17.72
C PHE A 141 19.58 -7.45 -17.72
N GLU A 142 19.55 -6.32 -18.40
CA GLU A 142 20.70 -5.42 -18.56
C GLU A 142 20.53 -4.13 -17.76
N ALA A 143 21.60 -3.35 -17.65
CA ALA A 143 21.59 -2.03 -17.01
C ALA A 143 20.44 -1.14 -17.55
N ARG A 144 20.17 -1.22 -18.85
CA ARG A 144 19.10 -0.47 -19.49
C ARG A 144 17.71 -0.85 -18.98
N ASP A 145 17.46 -2.13 -18.68
CA ASP A 145 16.18 -2.56 -18.13
C ASP A 145 15.95 -1.98 -16.74
N LEU A 146 16.99 -1.97 -15.90
CA LEU A 146 16.91 -1.36 -14.57
C LEU A 146 16.68 0.16 -14.67
N GLU A 147 17.34 0.82 -15.61
CA GLU A 147 17.12 2.25 -15.87
C GLU A 147 15.67 2.54 -16.31
N LEU A 148 15.16 1.79 -17.30
CA LEU A 148 13.79 1.92 -17.78
C LEU A 148 12.76 1.63 -16.69
N LEU A 149 13.00 0.59 -15.87
CA LEU A 149 12.13 0.22 -14.77
C LEU A 149 12.04 1.33 -13.72
N ILE A 150 13.18 1.92 -13.32
CA ILE A 150 13.21 3.05 -12.38
C ILE A 150 12.54 4.29 -12.96
N GLN A 151 12.82 4.62 -14.23
CA GLN A 151 12.23 5.76 -14.92
C GLN A 151 10.71 5.61 -15.06
N ALA A 152 10.24 4.43 -15.45
CA ALA A 152 8.81 4.14 -15.56
C ALA A 152 8.14 4.21 -14.18
N ALA A 153 8.71 3.58 -13.15
CA ALA A 153 8.15 3.61 -11.80
C ALA A 153 8.04 5.04 -11.24
N THR A 154 9.08 5.85 -11.44
CA THR A 154 9.09 7.25 -10.97
C THR A 154 8.10 8.11 -11.74
N LYS A 155 8.04 7.98 -13.07
CA LYS A 155 7.07 8.68 -13.92
C LYS A 155 5.64 8.29 -13.57
N ASP A 156 5.36 6.99 -13.40
CA ASP A 156 4.01 6.50 -13.12
C ASP A 156 3.55 6.92 -11.72
N LEU A 157 4.44 6.90 -10.72
CA LEU A 157 4.17 7.42 -9.38
C LEU A 157 3.90 8.93 -9.38
N GLU A 158 4.73 9.71 -10.09
CA GLU A 158 4.53 11.16 -10.22
C GLU A 158 3.22 11.48 -10.95
N ASN A 159 2.86 10.69 -11.97
CA ASN A 159 1.63 10.85 -12.73
C ASN A 159 0.37 10.44 -11.96
N TYR A 160 0.45 9.42 -11.10
CA TYR A 160 -0.66 8.97 -10.26
C TYR A 160 -1.19 10.13 -9.39
N ASP A 161 -0.28 10.99 -8.94
CA ASP A 161 -0.62 12.18 -8.17
C ASP A 161 -0.86 13.42 -9.04
N ALA A 162 -0.24 13.53 -10.21
CA ALA A 162 -0.31 14.74 -11.04
C ALA A 162 -1.73 15.15 -11.45
N ALA A 163 -2.59 14.22 -11.87
CA ALA A 163 -3.96 14.54 -12.29
C ALA A 163 -4.78 15.15 -11.13
N ARG A 164 -4.70 14.53 -9.94
CA ARG A 164 -5.36 15.04 -8.73
C ARG A 164 -4.80 16.41 -8.33
N HIS A 165 -3.49 16.60 -8.46
CA HIS A 165 -2.85 17.89 -8.19
C HIS A 165 -3.27 18.98 -9.18
N GLU A 166 -3.39 18.67 -10.47
CA GLU A 166 -3.87 19.61 -11.48
C GLU A 166 -5.33 19.97 -11.27
N GLU A 167 -6.19 18.99 -10.98
CA GLU A 167 -7.60 19.21 -10.66
C GLU A 167 -7.73 20.10 -9.42
N PHE A 168 -6.97 19.81 -8.36
CA PHE A 168 -6.92 20.64 -7.16
C PHE A 168 -6.48 22.07 -7.46
N LYS A 169 -5.42 22.26 -8.27
CA LYS A 169 -4.95 23.59 -8.70
C LYS A 169 -6.04 24.33 -9.47
N ARG A 170 -6.69 23.68 -10.44
CA ARG A 170 -7.78 24.27 -11.24
C ARG A 170 -8.95 24.66 -10.35
N TYR A 171 -9.34 23.79 -9.43
CA TYR A 171 -10.40 24.05 -8.46
C TYR A 171 -10.09 25.26 -7.57
N GLU A 172 -8.90 25.30 -6.96
CA GLU A 172 -8.50 26.43 -6.11
C GLU A 172 -8.40 27.75 -6.90
N MET A 173 -7.89 27.72 -8.14
CA MET A 173 -7.88 28.89 -9.03
C MET A 173 -9.29 29.38 -9.36
N MET A 174 -10.20 28.47 -9.72
CA MET A 174 -11.59 28.80 -10.03
C MET A 174 -12.32 29.37 -8.83
N LYS A 175 -12.15 28.75 -7.65
CA LYS A 175 -12.74 29.21 -6.39
C LYS A 175 -12.28 30.61 -5.99
N GLU A 176 -10.98 30.90 -6.12
CA GLU A 176 -10.43 32.23 -5.83
C GLU A 176 -10.86 33.26 -6.90
N HIS A 177 -10.99 32.87 -8.16
CA HIS A 177 -11.53 33.72 -9.22
C HIS A 177 -12.99 34.11 -8.94
N GLU A 178 -13.85 33.13 -8.66
CA GLU A 178 -15.25 33.36 -8.29
C GLU A 178 -15.38 34.27 -7.07
N ARG A 179 -14.53 34.06 -6.05
CA ARG A 179 -14.47 34.92 -4.87
C ARG A 179 -14.12 36.36 -5.24
N ARG A 180 -13.13 36.59 -6.11
CA ARG A 180 -12.74 37.94 -6.54
C ARG A 180 -13.85 38.62 -7.32
N GLU A 181 -14.52 37.90 -8.22
CA GLU A 181 -15.66 38.44 -8.96
C GLU A 181 -16.84 38.77 -8.03
N TYR A 182 -17.10 37.91 -7.04
CA TYR A 182 -18.08 38.19 -5.99
C TYR A 182 -17.74 39.48 -5.23
N LEU A 183 -16.52 39.63 -4.72
CA LEU A 183 -16.09 40.83 -3.98
C LEU A 183 -16.17 42.12 -4.81
N LYS A 184 -15.95 42.04 -6.13
CA LYS A 184 -16.11 43.16 -7.07
C LYS A 184 -17.58 43.58 -7.23
N SER A 185 -18.51 42.63 -7.13
CA SER A 185 -19.96 42.90 -7.26
C SER A 185 -20.57 43.55 -6.00
N LEU A 186 -19.86 43.54 -4.87
CA LEU A 186 -20.33 44.05 -3.57
C LEU A 186 -19.93 45.52 -3.32
N ASP A 187 -20.77 46.22 -2.56
CA ASP A 187 -20.49 47.55 -2.00
C ASP A 187 -19.30 47.53 -1.01
N GLU A 188 -18.67 48.69 -0.81
CA GLU A 188 -17.44 48.85 -0.01
C GLU A 188 -17.55 48.29 1.42
N ASP A 189 -18.67 48.53 2.09
CA ASP A 189 -18.86 48.08 3.48
C ASP A 189 -19.10 46.57 3.56
N LYS A 190 -19.82 46.00 2.59
CA LYS A 190 -20.05 44.55 2.52
C LYS A 190 -18.78 43.79 2.13
N ARG A 191 -17.96 44.38 1.25
CA ARG A 191 -16.66 43.83 0.86
C ARG A 191 -15.73 43.70 2.07
N ARG A 192 -15.64 44.75 2.90
CA ARG A 192 -14.83 44.74 4.14
C ARG A 192 -15.31 43.70 5.14
N MET A 193 -16.62 43.52 5.30
CA MET A 193 -17.17 42.47 6.17
C MET A 193 -16.83 41.06 5.67
N GLU A 194 -16.97 40.81 4.36
CA GLU A 194 -16.68 39.50 3.77
C GLU A 194 -15.18 39.15 3.83
N GLU A 195 -14.31 40.13 3.59
CA GLU A 195 -12.87 39.97 3.74
C GLU A 195 -12.48 39.64 5.19
N ALA A 196 -13.03 40.36 6.16
CA ALA A 196 -12.79 40.10 7.58
C ALA A 196 -13.29 38.70 8.01
N HIS A 197 -14.48 38.30 7.55
CA HIS A 197 -15.03 36.97 7.81
C HIS A 197 -14.14 35.87 7.22
N TYR A 198 -13.65 36.05 5.99
CA TYR A 198 -12.74 35.10 5.35
C TYR A 198 -11.38 35.02 6.05
N GLU A 199 -10.84 36.14 6.53
CA GLU A 199 -9.61 36.15 7.34
C GLU A 199 -9.80 35.42 8.68
N GLU A 200 -10.95 35.61 9.33
CA GLU A 200 -11.29 34.89 10.55
C GLU A 200 -11.39 33.38 10.30
N MET A 201 -12.04 32.97 9.21
CA MET A 201 -12.10 31.57 8.80
C MET A 201 -10.70 31.01 8.54
N LYS A 202 -9.83 31.74 7.83
CA LYS A 202 -8.42 31.33 7.65
C LYS A 202 -7.67 31.21 8.96
N ARG A 203 -7.92 32.13 9.90
CA ARG A 203 -7.30 32.08 11.23
C ARG A 203 -7.75 30.83 11.98
N LYS A 204 -9.04 30.53 12.03
CA LYS A 204 -9.58 29.30 12.64
C LYS A 204 -8.99 28.02 12.02
N HIS A 205 -8.80 28.00 10.69
CA HIS A 205 -8.15 26.87 10.02
C HIS A 205 -6.65 26.75 10.32
N ARG A 206 -5.95 27.84 10.65
CA ARG A 206 -4.54 27.79 11.08
C ARG A 206 -4.41 27.43 12.56
N GLU A 207 -5.39 27.83 13.36
CA GLU A 207 -5.45 27.62 14.80
C GLU A 207 -6.17 26.30 15.14
N HIS A 208 -5.78 25.20 14.49
CA HIS A 208 -6.19 23.86 14.90
C HIS A 208 -5.14 23.24 15.84
N PRO A 209 -5.53 22.44 16.84
CA PRO A 209 -4.56 21.67 17.62
C PRO A 209 -3.83 20.68 16.70
N LYS A 210 -2.56 20.37 17.01
CA LYS A 210 -1.83 19.31 16.31
C LYS A 210 -2.49 17.98 16.66
N VAL A 211 -3.10 17.33 15.67
CA VAL A 211 -3.66 15.98 15.84
C VAL A 211 -2.55 14.97 15.53
N ASN A 212 -2.25 14.08 16.47
CA ASN A 212 -1.24 13.04 16.29
C ASN A 212 -1.81 11.88 15.45
N VAL A 213 -0.96 11.22 14.66
CA VAL A 213 -1.36 10.02 13.91
C VAL A 213 -1.65 8.88 14.90
N PRO A 214 -2.72 8.09 14.71
CA PRO A 214 -2.99 6.94 15.57
C PRO A 214 -1.80 5.97 15.66
N GLY A 215 -1.48 5.50 16.86
CA GLY A 215 -0.34 4.63 17.16
C GLY A 215 1.03 5.30 17.08
N SER A 216 1.10 6.61 16.82
CA SER A 216 2.40 7.31 16.74
C SER A 216 3.04 7.50 18.13
N LYS A 217 4.37 7.62 18.16
CA LYS A 217 5.11 7.92 19.41
C LYS A 217 4.61 9.21 20.08
N ASP A 218 4.21 10.20 19.28
CA ASP A 218 3.67 11.46 19.80
C ASP A 218 2.34 11.24 20.53
N GLN A 219 1.49 10.33 20.05
CA GLN A 219 0.24 9.96 20.73
C GLN A 219 0.50 9.20 22.04
N LEU A 220 1.49 8.30 22.08
CA LEU A 220 1.84 7.59 23.33
C LEU A 220 2.45 8.54 24.37
N LYS A 221 3.21 9.55 23.93
CA LYS A 221 3.70 10.62 24.81
C LYS A 221 2.59 11.49 25.37
N GLU A 222 1.54 11.74 24.58
CA GLU A 222 0.35 12.46 25.03
C GLU A 222 -0.33 11.69 26.17
N VAL A 223 -0.55 10.38 26.02
CA VAL A 223 -1.10 9.52 27.09
C VAL A 223 -0.19 9.51 28.32
N TRP A 224 1.12 9.39 28.14
CA TRP A 224 2.11 9.45 29.24
C TRP A 224 2.09 10.79 29.99
N GLN A 225 1.78 11.89 29.30
CA GLN A 225 1.69 13.21 29.91
C GLN A 225 0.33 13.47 30.56
N GLU A 226 -0.76 13.12 29.86
CA GLU A 226 -2.14 13.43 30.27
C GLU A 226 -2.69 12.42 31.28
N THR A 227 -2.50 11.11 31.05
CA THR A 227 -3.01 10.02 31.89
C THR A 227 -2.05 9.70 33.03
N ASP A 228 -0.76 9.53 32.75
CA ASP A 228 0.22 9.13 33.77
C ASP A 228 0.82 10.31 34.54
N GLY A 229 0.70 11.54 34.01
CA GLY A 229 1.25 12.75 34.62
C GLY A 229 2.79 12.79 34.65
N LEU A 230 3.46 12.07 33.75
CA LEU A 230 4.91 11.95 33.68
C LEU A 230 5.50 12.90 32.61
N ASP A 231 6.79 13.25 32.73
CA ASP A 231 7.44 14.21 31.81
C ASP A 231 7.56 13.60 30.39
N PRO A 232 7.10 14.31 29.34
CA PRO A 232 7.26 13.89 27.93
C PRO A 232 8.70 13.65 27.48
N ASN A 233 9.68 14.30 28.12
CA ASN A 233 11.10 14.19 27.80
C ASN A 233 11.72 12.87 28.27
N ASP A 234 11.20 12.30 29.36
CA ASP A 234 11.65 11.04 29.94
C ASP A 234 10.86 9.82 29.41
N PHE A 235 10.14 10.00 28.31
CA PHE A 235 9.32 8.96 27.71
C PHE A 235 10.16 7.73 27.33
N ASN A 236 9.91 6.62 28.01
CA ASN A 236 10.49 5.32 27.73
C ASN A 236 9.39 4.33 27.35
N PRO A 237 9.36 3.83 26.10
CA PRO A 237 8.35 2.89 25.65
C PRO A 237 8.24 1.65 26.56
N LYS A 238 9.37 1.13 27.04
CA LYS A 238 9.38 -0.07 27.88
C LYS A 238 8.69 0.16 29.22
N THR A 239 8.83 1.37 29.79
CA THR A 239 8.16 1.74 31.03
C THR A 239 6.68 2.00 30.79
N PHE A 240 6.36 2.68 29.69
CA PHE A 240 4.98 2.90 29.24
C PHE A 240 4.21 1.59 29.08
N PHE A 241 4.76 0.61 28.35
CA PHE A 241 4.14 -0.70 28.17
C PHE A 241 3.91 -1.42 29.50
N LYS A 242 4.92 -1.43 30.39
CA LYS A 242 4.78 -2.07 31.70
C LYS A 242 3.79 -1.41 32.64
N LEU A 243 3.55 -0.11 32.47
CA LEU A 243 2.62 0.64 33.30
C LEU A 243 1.17 0.30 32.95
N HIS A 244 0.92 0.01 31.67
CA HIS A 244 -0.42 -0.24 31.13
C HIS A 244 -0.73 -1.72 30.88
N ASP A 245 0.25 -2.59 31.08
CA ASP A 245 0.07 -4.04 31.17
C ASP A 245 -0.59 -4.36 32.52
N THR A 246 -1.91 -4.46 32.51
CA THR A 246 -2.72 -4.67 33.72
C THR A 246 -2.72 -6.13 34.16
N ASN A 247 -2.57 -7.05 33.21
CA ASN A 247 -2.65 -8.50 33.44
C ASN A 247 -1.25 -9.15 33.64
N GLY A 248 -0.17 -8.46 33.30
CA GLY A 248 1.23 -8.87 33.46
C GLY A 248 1.71 -9.91 32.44
N ASP A 249 1.04 -10.07 31.31
CA ASP A 249 1.36 -11.08 30.30
C ASP A 249 2.44 -10.61 29.28
N GLY A 250 2.84 -9.33 29.35
CA GLY A 250 3.88 -8.75 28.52
C GLY A 250 3.42 -8.40 27.10
N VAL A 251 2.13 -8.47 26.81
CA VAL A 251 1.49 -7.92 25.61
C VAL A 251 0.43 -6.90 26.01
N LEU A 252 -0.01 -6.05 25.08
CA LEU A 252 -1.21 -5.22 25.30
C LEU A 252 -2.32 -5.81 24.47
N ASP A 253 -3.41 -6.22 25.13
CA ASP A 253 -4.60 -6.69 24.44
C ASP A 253 -5.47 -5.54 23.91
N GLU A 254 -6.52 -5.86 23.17
CA GLU A 254 -7.43 -4.86 22.58
C GLU A 254 -8.12 -4.01 23.66
N GLN A 255 -8.42 -4.59 24.82
CA GLN A 255 -9.12 -3.90 25.91
C GLN A 255 -8.19 -2.92 26.62
N GLU A 256 -6.94 -3.33 26.87
CA GLU A 256 -5.89 -2.48 27.45
C GLU A 256 -5.53 -1.35 26.50
N LEU A 257 -5.44 -1.63 25.20
CA LEU A 257 -5.18 -0.60 24.19
C LEU A 257 -6.33 0.42 24.09
N GLU A 258 -7.59 -0.03 24.12
CA GLU A 258 -8.75 0.86 24.11
C GLU A 258 -8.79 1.75 25.36
N ALA A 259 -8.41 1.20 26.52
CA ALA A 259 -8.33 1.94 27.77
C ALA A 259 -7.28 3.08 27.74
N LEU A 260 -6.23 2.99 26.92
CA LEU A 260 -5.26 4.09 26.76
C LEU A 260 -5.85 5.34 26.11
N PHE A 261 -6.83 5.16 25.22
CA PHE A 261 -7.31 6.22 24.34
C PHE A 261 -8.73 6.69 24.65
N THR A 262 -9.45 5.95 25.50
CA THR A 262 -10.75 6.37 26.02
C THR A 262 -10.55 7.32 27.19
N LYS A 263 -10.74 8.62 26.92
CA LYS A 263 -10.73 9.65 27.97
C LYS A 263 -12.03 9.52 28.80
N GLU A 264 -11.92 9.32 30.11
CA GLU A 264 -13.05 9.45 31.06
C GLU A 264 -13.61 10.88 31.10
#